data_AF-Q1M658-F1
#
_entry.id   AF-Q1M658-F1
#
_cell.length_a   1.000
_cell.length_b   1.000
_cell.length_c   1.000
_cell.angle_alpha   90.00
_cell.angle_beta   90.00
_cell.angle_gamma   90.00
#
_symmetry.space_group_name_H-M   'P 1'
#
loop_
_entity.id
_entity.type
_entity.pdbx_description
1 polymer ?
#
loop_
_entity_poly.entity_id
_entity_poly.type
_entity_poly.pdbx_seq_one_letter_code
_entity_poly.pdbx_strand_id
1 'polypeptide(L)'
;MMKQTTYMKKVGLLSVVGAVLMASLPSPAAADLVTLRQADMKAMGAAAKTISGMFKDPATYKASEFKWAGDTIRDKSGSVLSAHFASEAASPQ
;
A
#
# COMPACT_ATOMS: atom_id res chain seq x y z
N MET A 1 -9.45 -30.80 45.93
CA MET A 1 -10.11 -29.48 45.98
C MET A 1 -9.43 -28.60 44.96
N MET A 2 -9.97 -28.48 43.75
CA MET A 2 -9.41 -27.64 42.68
C MET A 2 -10.57 -26.97 41.94
N LYS A 3 -10.48 -25.65 41.85
CA LYS A 3 -11.57 -24.73 41.53
C LYS A 3 -11.83 -24.72 40.02
N GLN A 4 -13.11 -24.81 39.66
CA GLN A 4 -13.62 -24.46 38.33
C GLN A 4 -13.23 -23.02 37.99
N THR A 5 -12.75 -22.78 36.77
CA THR A 5 -12.85 -21.47 36.13
C THR A 5 -13.34 -21.66 34.70
N THR A 6 -14.56 -21.17 34.52
CA THR A 6 -15.38 -21.13 33.32
C THR A 6 -14.73 -20.20 32.29
N TYR A 7 -14.22 -20.72 31.17
CA TYR A 7 -13.91 -19.87 30.01
C TYR A 7 -15.15 -19.81 29.11
N MET A 8 -15.89 -18.72 29.26
CA MET A 8 -17.16 -18.48 28.57
C MET A 8 -16.96 -18.23 27.07
N LYS A 9 -17.86 -18.83 26.29
CA LYS A 9 -18.12 -18.58 24.87
C LYS A 9 -18.53 -17.12 24.60
N LYS A 10 -18.31 -16.72 23.33
CA LYS A 10 -18.98 -15.66 22.54
C LYS A 10 -18.25 -14.31 22.49
N VAL A 11 -17.49 -14.12 21.40
CA VAL A 11 -17.53 -12.84 20.67
C VAL A 11 -17.77 -13.18 19.21
N GLY A 12 -19.05 -13.33 18.87
CA GLY A 12 -19.50 -13.22 17.50
C GLY A 12 -19.79 -11.76 17.22
N LEU A 13 -19.14 -11.19 16.21
CA LEU A 13 -19.72 -10.20 15.31
C LEU A 13 -18.81 -10.05 14.08
N LEU A 14 -19.00 -10.92 13.09
CA LEU A 14 -18.45 -10.71 11.75
C LEU A 14 -19.39 -9.73 11.03
N SER A 15 -19.16 -8.43 11.20
CA SER A 15 -19.91 -7.40 10.47
C SER A 15 -19.28 -7.23 9.10
N VAL A 16 -19.75 -8.01 8.12
CA VAL A 16 -19.44 -7.76 6.70
C VAL A 16 -20.50 -6.82 6.17
N VAL A 17 -20.29 -5.51 6.36
CA VAL A 17 -20.98 -4.50 5.56
C VAL A 17 -20.31 -4.52 4.18
N GLY A 18 -20.81 -5.38 3.30
CA GLY A 18 -20.49 -5.32 1.88
C GLY A 18 -21.21 -4.11 1.28
N ALA A 19 -20.55 -2.95 1.28
CA ALA A 19 -20.97 -1.85 0.42
C ALA A 19 -20.79 -2.31 -1.03
N VAL A 20 -21.90 -2.62 -1.70
CA VAL A 20 -21.92 -2.81 -3.15
C VAL A 20 -21.66 -1.43 -3.75
N LEU A 21 -20.38 -1.13 -3.99
CA LEU A 21 -19.99 -0.05 -4.87
C LEU A 21 -20.48 -0.45 -6.27
N MET A 22 -21.43 0.30 -6.79
CA MET A 22 -21.77 0.30 -8.21
C MET A 22 -20.50 0.73 -8.96
N ALA A 23 -19.66 -0.24 -9.32
CA ALA A 23 -18.42 0.01 -10.04
C ALA A 23 -18.79 0.36 -11.47
N SER A 24 -18.72 1.65 -11.81
CA SER A 24 -18.58 2.04 -13.21
C SER A 24 -17.30 1.38 -13.73
N LEU A 25 -17.41 0.70 -14.87
CA LEU A 25 -16.23 0.11 -15.51
C LEU A 25 -15.28 1.25 -15.87
N PRO A 26 -14.04 1.25 -15.35
CA PRO A 26 -13.10 2.29 -15.69
C PRO A 26 -12.84 2.24 -17.20
N SER A 27 -12.81 3.41 -17.84
CA SER A 27 -12.31 3.53 -19.21
C SER A 27 -10.91 2.90 -19.30
N PRO A 28 -10.52 2.30 -20.43
CA PRO A 28 -9.18 1.73 -20.61
C PRO A 28 -8.03 2.68 -20.18
N ALA A 29 -8.20 3.99 -20.40
CA ALA A 29 -7.26 5.02 -19.95
C ALA A 29 -7.19 5.15 -18.41
N ALA A 30 -8.33 5.05 -17.72
CA ALA A 30 -8.37 5.06 -16.25
C ALA A 30 -7.76 3.78 -15.65
N ALA A 31 -7.98 2.62 -16.29
CA ALA A 31 -7.38 1.35 -15.88
C ALA A 31 -5.84 1.37 -15.99
N ASP A 32 -5.30 2.06 -17.00
CA ASP A 32 -3.85 2.26 -17.16
C ASP A 32 -3.27 3.11 -16.02
N LEU A 33 -3.94 4.20 -15.64
CA LEU A 33 -3.53 5.05 -14.51
C LEU A 33 -3.60 4.34 -13.15
N VAL A 34 -4.60 3.47 -12.92
CA VAL A 34 -4.66 2.62 -11.71
C VAL A 34 -3.44 1.69 -11.66
N THR A 35 -3.13 1.04 -12.79
CA THR A 35 -2.00 0.11 -12.91
C THR A 35 -0.67 0.83 -12.64
N LEU A 36 -0.50 2.04 -13.18
CA LEU A 36 0.69 2.85 -12.97
C LEU A 36 0.86 3.24 -11.50
N ARG A 37 -0.22 3.70 -10.84
CA ARG A 37 -0.20 4.00 -9.39
C ARG A 37 0.18 2.78 -8.56
N GLN A 38 -0.38 1.61 -8.86
CA GLN A 38 -0.06 0.37 -8.15
C GLN A 38 1.41 -0.03 -8.33
N ALA A 39 1.94 0.09 -9.54
CA ALA A 39 3.35 -0.18 -9.82
C ALA A 39 4.28 0.76 -9.03
N ASP A 40 3.97 2.05 -9.03
CA ASP A 40 4.73 3.07 -8.28
C ASP A 40 4.67 2.79 -6.76
N MET A 41 3.50 2.43 -6.22
CA MET A 41 3.36 2.13 -4.79
C MET A 41 4.14 0.88 -4.41
N LYS A 42 4.13 -0.14 -5.27
CA LYS A 42 4.88 -1.37 -5.04
C LYS A 42 6.39 -1.12 -5.04
N ALA A 43 6.88 -0.28 -5.95
CA ALA A 43 8.29 0.12 -6.01
C ALA A 43 8.70 0.85 -4.72
N MET A 44 7.91 1.83 -4.27
CA MET A 44 8.19 2.54 -3.01
C MET A 44 8.11 1.62 -1.79
N GLY A 45 7.13 0.71 -1.73
CA GLY A 45 7.01 -0.27 -0.66
C GLY A 45 8.22 -1.21 -0.58
N ALA A 46 8.73 -1.65 -1.72
CA ALA A 46 9.95 -2.46 -1.79
C ALA A 46 11.18 -1.67 -1.31
N ALA A 47 11.35 -0.43 -1.77
CA ALA A 47 12.43 0.45 -1.34
C ALA A 47 12.39 0.72 0.18
N ALA A 48 11.20 1.03 0.73
CA ALA A 48 11.01 1.23 2.15
C ALA A 48 11.33 -0.03 2.96
N LYS A 49 11.00 -1.21 2.43
CA LYS A 49 11.35 -2.49 3.06
C LYS A 49 12.86 -2.72 3.08
N THR A 50 13.57 -2.41 1.99
CA THR A 50 15.04 -2.47 1.93
C THR A 50 15.66 -1.58 3.01
N ILE A 51 15.23 -0.32 3.08
CA ILE A 51 15.68 0.62 4.10
C ILE A 51 15.40 0.07 5.51
N SER A 52 14.16 -0.38 5.77
CA SER A 52 13.78 -0.96 7.06
C SER A 52 14.65 -2.17 7.44
N GLY A 53 15.01 -3.01 6.46
CA GLY A 53 15.91 -4.14 6.66
C GLY A 53 17.28 -3.71 7.16
N MET A 54 17.90 -2.72 6.52
CA MET A 54 19.21 -2.19 6.90
C MET A 54 19.26 -1.62 8.32
N PHE A 55 18.16 -1.03 8.79
CA PHE A 55 18.07 -0.52 10.17
C PHE A 55 17.75 -1.61 11.21
N LYS A 56 17.17 -2.73 10.80
CA LYS A 56 16.93 -3.89 11.69
C LYS A 56 18.19 -4.71 11.91
N ASP A 57 19.04 -4.81 10.90
CA ASP A 57 20.36 -5.44 10.99
C ASP A 57 21.42 -4.51 10.38
N PRO A 58 22.14 -3.72 11.22
CA PRO A 58 23.16 -2.79 10.75
C PRO A 58 24.28 -3.44 9.93
N ALA A 59 24.54 -4.74 10.07
CA ALA A 59 25.54 -5.44 9.28
C ALA A 59 25.16 -5.54 7.79
N THR A 60 23.86 -5.42 7.48
CA THR A 60 23.32 -5.43 6.12
C THR A 60 23.35 -4.05 5.44
N TYR A 61 23.80 -3.00 6.14
CA TYR A 61 23.83 -1.65 5.58
C TYR A 61 24.77 -1.55 4.37
N LYS A 62 24.24 -1.02 3.27
CA LYS A 62 24.98 -0.67 2.05
C LYS A 62 24.56 0.73 1.59
N ALA A 63 25.50 1.68 1.61
CA ALA A 63 25.19 3.08 1.31
C ALA A 63 24.62 3.28 -0.12
N SER A 64 25.13 2.53 -1.10
CA SER A 64 24.63 2.57 -2.49
C SER A 64 23.18 2.10 -2.59
N GLU A 65 22.83 1.00 -1.91
CA GLU A 65 21.47 0.46 -1.91
C GLU A 65 20.51 1.34 -1.11
N PHE A 66 20.96 1.92 0.01
CA PHE A 66 20.19 2.89 0.77
C PHE A 66 19.87 4.13 -0.06
N LYS A 67 20.88 4.67 -0.77
CA LYS A 67 20.69 5.80 -1.69
C LYS A 67 19.71 5.45 -2.79
N TRP A 68 19.88 4.29 -3.44
CA TRP A 68 19.00 3.85 -4.52
C TRP A 68 17.55 3.68 -4.06
N ALA A 69 17.33 3.11 -2.87
CA ALA A 69 16.00 3.00 -2.29
C ALA A 69 15.40 4.38 -1.95
N GLY A 70 16.20 5.30 -1.41
CA GLY A 70 15.79 6.68 -1.16
C GLY A 70 15.40 7.42 -2.44
N ASP A 71 16.22 7.32 -3.49
CA ASP A 71 15.93 7.90 -4.80
C ASP A 71 14.64 7.31 -5.40
N THR A 72 14.41 5.99 -5.27
CA THR A 72 13.18 5.34 -5.73
C THR A 72 11.94 5.94 -5.05
N ILE A 73 11.99 6.18 -3.74
CA ILE A 73 10.89 6.82 -3.01
C ILE A 73 10.71 8.27 -3.48
N ARG A 74 11.79 9.04 -3.61
CA ARG A 74 11.74 10.43 -4.09
C ARG A 74 11.08 10.52 -5.46
N ASP A 75 11.52 9.70 -6.40
CA ASP A 75 11.13 9.79 -7.81
C ASP A 75 9.69 9.32 -8.07
N LYS A 76 9.09 8.59 -7.11
CA LYS A 76 7.76 7.98 -7.22
C LYS A 76 6.72 8.59 -6.27
N SER A 77 7.12 9.51 -5.41
CA SER A 77 6.25 10.16 -4.42
C SER A 77 5.86 11.58 -4.82
N GLY A 78 5.10 12.25 -3.96
CA GLY A 78 4.76 13.66 -4.11
C GLY A 78 4.00 13.94 -5.41
N SER A 79 4.48 14.94 -6.16
CA SER A 79 3.82 15.43 -7.38
C SER A 79 3.66 14.36 -8.45
N VAL A 80 4.59 13.41 -8.57
CA VAL A 80 4.50 12.30 -9.54
C VAL A 80 3.28 11.45 -9.25
N LEU A 81 3.11 11.03 -8.00
CA LEU A 81 1.96 10.24 -7.58
C LEU A 81 0.66 11.05 -7.68
N SER A 82 0.68 12.31 -7.24
CA SER A 82 -0.51 13.19 -7.29
C SER A 82 -0.98 13.46 -8.72
N ALA A 83 -0.08 13.56 -9.69
CA ALA A 83 -0.42 13.77 -11.10
C ALA A 83 -1.28 12.64 -11.67
N HIS A 84 -1.06 11.39 -11.24
CA HIS A 84 -1.86 10.24 -11.68
C HIS A 84 -3.34 10.35 -11.29
N PHE A 85 -3.65 11.07 -10.21
CA PHE A 85 -5.03 11.34 -9.78
C PHE A 85 -5.65 12.55 -10.52
N ALA A 86 -4.84 13.56 -10.85
CA ALA A 86 -5.31 14.72 -11.60
C ALA A 86 -5.66 14.37 -13.06
N SER A 87 -4.92 13.44 -13.68
CA SER A 87 -5.19 12.95 -15.03
C SER A 87 -6.52 12.17 -15.13
N GLU A 88 -6.95 11.54 -14.04
CA GLU A 88 -8.24 10.85 -13.96
C GLU A 88 -9.40 11.86 -13.90
N ALA A 89 -9.22 12.97 -13.15
CA ALA A 89 -10.22 14.04 -13.03
C ALA A 89 -10.41 14.87 -14.32
N ALA A 90 -9.40 14.94 -15.18
CA ALA A 90 -9.44 15.68 -16.45
C ALA A 90 -10.08 14.90 -17.61
N SER A 91 -10.32 13.59 -17.43
CA SER A 91 -11.03 12.76 -18.41
C SER A 91 -12.54 12.82 -18.12
N PRO A 92 -13.38 13.42 -18.98
CA PRO A 92 -14.82 13.41 -18.78
C PRO A 92 -15.33 11.96 -18.80
N GLN A 93 -16.17 11.59 -17.82
CA GLN A 93 -16.97 10.37 -17.83
C GLN A 93 -18.08 10.44 -18.87
#